data_AF-A0A6B3FJJ4-F1
#
_entry.id   AF-A0A6B3FJJ4-F1
#
_cell.length_a   1.000
_cell.length_b   1.000
_cell.length_c   1.000
_cell.angle_alpha   90.00
_cell.angle_beta   90.00
_cell.angle_gamma   90.00
#
_symmetry.space_group_name_H-M   'P 1'
#
loop_
_entity.id
_entity.type
_entity.pdbx_description
1 polymer ?
#
loop_
_entity_poly.entity_id
_entity_poly.type
_entity_poly.pdbx_seq_one_letter_code
_entity_poly.pdbx_strand_id
1 'polypeptide(L)'
;LRDVDPERGLGLVDLDGDTVRITPDIVHVPHPVLLEDLDELREFAVELEVRQNVEQLFREVWHRPAGLAPDTTSVDTYAGGVFKELRFLHGRVTQLGYRSRGGYAVCPVVEDGVGVEARIWIGEHDGYDAYGTETGPLGWTDASGRALTAAEVGRVAWSEGMRMAAALYAGRDVEDEERAA
;
A
#
# COMPACT_ATOMS: atom_id res chain seq x y z
N LEU A 1 9.41 18.46 -2.37
CA LEU A 1 9.68 19.50 -1.35
C LEU A 1 9.65 20.84 -2.07
N ARG A 2 8.70 21.73 -1.75
CA ARG A 2 8.54 23.02 -2.48
C ARG A 2 9.38 24.16 -1.90
N ASP A 3 9.88 24.00 -0.67
CA ASP A 3 10.58 25.03 0.11
C ASP A 3 12.02 24.60 0.42
N VAL A 4 12.70 24.05 -0.60
CA VAL A 4 14.13 23.75 -0.57
C VAL A 4 14.82 24.79 -1.42
N ASP A 5 15.73 25.53 -0.80
CA ASP A 5 16.51 26.57 -1.45
C ASP A 5 18.01 26.28 -1.24
N PRO A 6 18.86 26.36 -2.29
CA PRO A 6 20.29 26.07 -2.17
C PRO A 6 21.05 26.99 -1.20
N GLU A 7 20.59 28.22 -0.99
CA GLU A 7 21.22 29.21 -0.10
C GLU A 7 20.55 29.22 1.29
N ARG A 8 19.22 29.05 1.35
CA ARG A 8 18.43 29.13 2.60
C ARG A 8 18.19 27.77 3.27
N GLY A 9 18.48 26.67 2.57
CA GLY A 9 18.24 25.31 3.05
C GLY A 9 16.78 24.86 2.97
N LEU A 10 16.48 23.74 3.62
CA LEU A 10 15.15 23.17 3.76
C LEU A 10 14.39 23.85 4.91
N GLY A 11 13.17 24.31 4.63
CA GLY A 11 12.21 24.71 5.65
C GLY A 11 11.53 23.52 6.31
N LEU A 12 11.56 23.47 7.64
CA LEU A 12 10.79 22.55 8.48
C LEU A 12 9.82 23.36 9.31
N VAL A 13 8.56 22.92 9.37
CA VAL A 13 7.56 23.47 10.28
C VAL A 13 7.49 22.54 11.48
N ASP A 14 7.72 23.05 12.68
CA ASP A 14 7.59 22.29 13.91
C ASP A 14 6.13 22.23 14.40
N LEU A 15 5.91 21.58 15.54
CA LEU A 15 4.58 21.38 16.12
C LEU A 15 3.96 22.67 16.65
N ASP A 16 4.75 23.73 16.84
CA ASP A 16 4.24 25.05 17.25
C ASP A 16 3.90 25.92 16.02
N GLY A 17 4.18 25.42 14.81
CA GLY A 17 3.98 26.14 13.55
C GLY A 17 5.16 27.04 13.18
N ASP A 18 6.23 27.04 13.97
CA ASP A 18 7.43 27.82 13.70
C ASP A 18 8.24 27.16 12.58
N THR A 19 8.87 28.00 11.75
CA THR A 19 9.70 27.52 10.63
C THR A 19 11.17 27.58 10.98
N VAL A 20 11.84 26.42 10.98
CA VAL A 20 13.29 26.30 11.12
C VAL A 20 13.92 25.99 9.76
N ARG A 21 15.12 26.54 9.51
CA ARG A 21 15.90 26.28 8.29
C ARG A 21 17.10 25.40 8.61
N ILE A 22 17.25 24.32 7.85
CA ILE A 22 18.37 23.38 7.99
C ILE A 22 19.02 23.09 6.63
N THR A 23 20.31 22.73 6.63
CA THR A 23 21.05 22.33 5.41
C THR A 23 21.59 20.90 5.56
N PRO A 24 20.72 19.88 5.61
CA PRO A 24 21.15 18.49 5.73
C PRO A 24 21.68 17.98 4.38
N ASP A 25 22.65 17.08 4.43
CA ASP A 25 23.09 16.34 3.23
C ASP A 25 22.01 15.36 2.74
N ILE A 26 21.22 14.80 3.67
CA ILE A 26 20.20 13.78 3.42
C ILE A 26 18.98 14.05 4.31
N VAL A 27 17.78 13.89 3.74
CA VAL A 27 16.50 13.91 4.46
C VAL A 27 15.81 12.58 4.26
N HIS A 28 15.46 11.92 5.36
CA HIS A 28 14.63 10.72 5.34
C HIS A 28 13.20 11.08 5.66
N VAL A 29 12.28 10.65 4.78
CA VAL A 29 10.84 10.77 5.00
C VAL A 29 10.34 9.38 5.39
N PRO A 30 9.95 9.15 6.65
CA PRO A 30 9.48 7.85 7.09
C PRO A 30 8.14 7.51 6.42
N HIS A 31 7.91 6.23 6.18
CA HIS A 31 6.58 5.75 5.80
C HIS A 31 5.61 6.00 6.96
N PRO A 32 4.36 6.47 6.71
CA PRO A 32 3.40 6.82 7.77
C PRO A 32 3.11 5.68 8.76
N VAL A 33 3.17 4.42 8.33
CA VAL A 33 2.98 3.24 9.21
C VAL A 33 4.03 3.12 10.34
N LEU A 34 5.15 3.85 10.22
CA LEU A 34 6.23 3.89 11.19
C LEU A 34 6.09 5.06 12.19
N LEU A 35 5.10 5.94 11.99
CA LEU A 35 4.83 7.07 12.87
C LEU A 35 3.88 6.62 13.99
N GLU A 36 4.31 6.74 15.24
CA GLU A 36 3.52 6.32 16.40
C GLU A 36 2.29 7.23 16.61
N ASP A 37 2.47 8.54 16.41
CA ASP A 37 1.42 9.56 16.58
C ASP A 37 0.82 9.98 15.22
N LEU A 38 0.65 9.03 14.29
CA LEU A 38 0.21 9.32 12.92
C LEU A 38 -1.11 10.09 12.87
N ASP A 39 -2.06 9.76 13.74
CA ASP A 39 -3.37 10.41 13.76
C ASP A 39 -3.28 11.85 14.27
N GLU A 40 -2.47 12.12 15.30
CA GLU A 40 -2.19 13.48 15.78
C GLU A 40 -1.49 14.31 14.71
N LEU A 41 -0.52 13.72 14.00
CA LEU A 41 0.17 14.38 12.89
C LEU A 41 -0.75 14.71 11.71
N ARG A 42 -1.76 13.86 11.45
CA ARG A 42 -2.78 14.12 10.43
C ARG A 42 -3.71 15.25 10.86
N GLU A 43 -4.16 15.25 12.11
CA GLU A 43 -4.98 16.33 12.68
C GLU A 43 -4.25 17.67 12.56
N PHE A 44 -3.00 17.73 13.01
CA PHE A 44 -2.15 18.91 12.91
C PHE A 44 -1.96 19.38 11.45
N ALA A 45 -1.74 18.44 10.52
CA ALA A 45 -1.61 18.76 9.10
C ALA A 45 -2.90 19.34 8.50
N VAL A 46 -4.08 18.91 8.96
CA VAL A 46 -5.37 19.50 8.58
C VAL A 46 -5.49 20.92 9.13
N GLU A 47 -5.19 21.13 10.42
CA GLU A 47 -5.27 22.44 11.08
C GLU A 47 -4.38 23.49 10.42
N LEU A 48 -3.17 23.10 10.00
CA LEU A 48 -2.23 23.95 9.27
C LEU A 48 -2.52 24.07 7.77
N GLU A 49 -3.61 23.48 7.27
CA GLU A 49 -3.96 23.39 5.85
C GLU A 49 -2.81 22.88 4.95
N VAL A 50 -1.99 21.96 5.48
CA VAL A 50 -0.82 21.44 4.78
C VAL A 50 -1.25 20.64 3.55
N ARG A 51 -0.78 21.07 2.38
CA ARG A 51 -1.02 20.35 1.12
C ARG A 51 0.20 19.54 0.70
N GLN A 52 0.04 18.21 0.64
CA GLN A 52 1.04 17.30 0.11
C GLN A 52 0.66 16.86 -1.31
N ASN A 53 1.59 16.97 -2.27
CA ASN A 53 1.35 16.48 -3.64
C ASN A 53 1.53 14.96 -3.78
N VAL A 54 2.05 14.32 -2.75
CA VAL A 54 2.20 12.87 -2.63
C VAL A 54 1.57 12.49 -1.31
N GLU A 55 0.78 11.43 -1.31
CA GLU A 55 0.19 10.87 -0.10
C GLU A 55 1.32 10.34 0.80
N GLN A 56 1.69 11.16 1.78
CA GLN A 56 2.62 10.83 2.86
C GLN A 56 1.86 10.65 4.16
N LEU A 57 1.38 11.73 4.79
CA LEU A 57 0.63 11.62 6.06
C LEU A 57 -0.74 10.98 5.85
N PHE A 58 -1.46 11.39 4.81
CA PHE A 58 -2.80 10.90 4.51
C PHE A 58 -2.84 9.61 3.68
N ARG A 59 -1.67 9.02 3.40
CA ARG A 59 -1.62 7.67 2.83
C ARG A 59 -2.27 6.70 3.81
N GLU A 60 -3.20 5.90 3.32
CA GLU A 60 -3.83 4.85 4.11
C GLU A 60 -2.80 3.80 4.52
N VAL A 61 -2.86 3.35 5.78
CA VAL A 61 -1.91 2.42 6.36
C VAL A 61 -2.62 1.24 6.99
N TRP A 62 -1.97 0.08 6.94
CA TRP A 62 -2.44 -1.14 7.59
C TRP A 62 -1.36 -1.63 8.54
N HIS A 63 -1.75 -1.83 9.79
CA HIS A 63 -0.92 -2.52 10.77
C HIS A 63 -1.20 -4.02 10.73
N ARG A 64 -0.19 -4.83 11.01
CA ARG A 64 -0.39 -6.26 11.21
C ARG A 64 -1.27 -6.48 12.44
N PRO A 65 -2.35 -7.30 12.35
CA PRO A 65 -3.17 -7.63 13.51
C PRO A 65 -2.34 -8.32 14.61
N ALA A 66 -2.50 -7.87 15.86
CA ALA A 66 -1.73 -8.38 17.00
C ALA A 66 -1.93 -9.88 17.30
N GLY A 67 -3.02 -10.49 16.82
CA GLY A 67 -3.34 -11.91 16.98
C GLY A 67 -3.07 -12.77 15.73
N LEU A 68 -2.47 -12.20 14.68
CA LEU A 68 -2.18 -12.97 13.47
C LEU A 68 -1.11 -14.03 13.77
N ALA A 69 -1.36 -15.28 13.37
CA ALA A 69 -0.41 -16.36 13.58
C ALA A 69 0.90 -16.08 12.81
N PRO A 70 2.07 -16.22 13.45
CA PRO A 70 3.34 -15.77 12.88
C PRO A 70 3.72 -16.53 11.60
N ASP A 71 3.25 -17.76 11.44
CA ASP A 71 3.45 -18.66 10.30
C ASP A 71 2.44 -18.44 9.16
N THR A 72 1.51 -17.48 9.31
CA THR A 72 0.54 -17.14 8.26
C THR A 72 1.26 -16.69 6.99
N THR A 73 1.01 -17.32 5.85
CA THR A 73 1.65 -16.99 4.57
C THR A 73 0.78 -16.17 3.62
N SER A 74 -0.51 -16.01 3.93
CA SER A 74 -1.45 -15.25 3.11
C SER A 74 -2.52 -14.54 3.93
N VAL A 75 -3.10 -13.50 3.35
CA VAL A 75 -4.23 -12.72 3.88
C VAL A 75 -5.35 -12.74 2.84
N ASP A 76 -6.51 -13.25 3.26
CA ASP A 76 -7.65 -13.46 2.36
C ASP A 76 -8.72 -12.36 2.48
N THR A 77 -8.47 -11.33 3.30
CA THR A 77 -9.39 -10.20 3.58
C THR A 77 -9.94 -9.53 2.32
N TYR A 78 -9.15 -9.52 1.24
CA TYR A 78 -9.49 -8.91 -0.04
C TYR A 78 -9.53 -9.92 -1.19
N ALA A 79 -9.75 -11.20 -0.87
CA ALA A 79 -10.04 -12.24 -1.85
C ALA A 79 -11.53 -12.23 -2.24
N GLY A 80 -11.87 -12.82 -3.39
CA GLY A 80 -13.24 -12.93 -3.90
C GLY A 80 -13.82 -11.63 -4.48
N GLY A 81 -12.98 -10.63 -4.78
CA GLY A 81 -13.43 -9.39 -5.41
C GLY A 81 -13.69 -9.58 -6.90
N VAL A 82 -14.92 -9.95 -7.27
CA VAL A 82 -15.32 -10.28 -8.65
C VAL A 82 -15.41 -9.04 -9.55
N PHE A 83 -14.93 -9.16 -10.78
CA PHE A 83 -15.05 -8.17 -11.86
C PHE A 83 -15.82 -8.79 -13.02
N LYS A 84 -16.54 -7.98 -13.79
CA LYS A 84 -17.27 -8.45 -14.97
C LYS A 84 -16.39 -9.20 -15.99
N GLU A 85 -15.15 -8.76 -16.17
CA GLU A 85 -14.19 -9.38 -17.08
C GLU A 85 -12.76 -9.22 -16.55
N LEU A 86 -11.89 -10.20 -16.83
CA LEU A 86 -10.49 -10.21 -16.39
C LEU A 86 -9.74 -8.93 -16.79
N ARG A 87 -10.01 -8.42 -17.99
CA ARG A 87 -9.40 -7.18 -18.49
C ARG A 87 -9.70 -5.94 -17.63
N PHE A 88 -10.80 -5.92 -16.88
CA PHE A 88 -11.11 -4.79 -15.99
C PHE A 88 -10.24 -4.83 -14.74
N LEU A 89 -10.04 -6.02 -14.16
CA LEU A 89 -9.11 -6.19 -13.05
C LEU A 89 -7.68 -5.84 -13.47
N HIS A 90 -7.19 -6.36 -14.60
CA HIS A 90 -5.86 -6.01 -15.13
C HIS A 90 -5.73 -4.52 -15.50
N GLY A 91 -6.79 -3.92 -16.05
CA GLY A 91 -6.86 -2.48 -16.31
C GLY A 91 -6.73 -1.66 -15.02
N ARG A 92 -7.38 -2.09 -13.94
CA ARG A 92 -7.30 -1.45 -12.63
C ARG A 92 -5.90 -1.55 -12.02
N VAL A 93 -5.24 -2.70 -12.13
CA VAL A 93 -3.84 -2.89 -11.71
C VAL A 93 -2.95 -1.82 -12.37
N THR A 94 -3.11 -1.64 -13.69
CA THR A 94 -2.37 -0.64 -14.47
C THR A 94 -2.71 0.80 -14.04
N GLN A 95 -4.01 1.11 -13.86
CA GLN A 95 -4.46 2.43 -13.44
C GLN A 95 -3.92 2.84 -12.07
N LEU A 96 -3.77 1.88 -11.15
CA LEU A 96 -3.22 2.09 -9.82
C LEU A 96 -1.68 2.11 -9.79
N GLY A 97 -1.02 1.91 -10.95
CA GLY A 97 0.44 1.94 -11.07
C GLY A 97 1.15 0.66 -10.62
N TYR A 98 0.42 -0.43 -10.41
CA TYR A 98 0.99 -1.74 -10.08
C TYR A 98 1.38 -2.50 -11.34
N ARG A 99 2.22 -3.54 -11.17
CA ARG A 99 2.66 -4.41 -12.27
C ARG A 99 1.92 -5.74 -12.22
N SER A 100 1.68 -6.34 -13.38
CA SER A 100 1.18 -7.72 -13.50
C SER A 100 2.32 -8.67 -13.86
N ARG A 101 2.43 -9.81 -13.15
CA ARG A 101 3.45 -10.84 -13.38
C ARG A 101 2.88 -12.21 -13.03
N GLY A 102 2.76 -13.10 -14.02
CA GLY A 102 2.35 -14.50 -13.84
C GLY A 102 1.02 -14.66 -13.11
N GLY A 103 0.02 -13.87 -13.49
CA GLY A 103 -1.31 -13.88 -12.85
C GLY A 103 -1.41 -13.13 -11.52
N TYR A 104 -0.36 -12.43 -11.09
CA TYR A 104 -0.36 -11.61 -9.87
C TYR A 104 -0.23 -10.11 -10.17
N ALA A 105 -0.96 -9.28 -9.43
CA ALA A 105 -0.56 -7.89 -9.23
C ALA A 105 0.54 -7.84 -8.16
N VAL A 106 1.60 -7.07 -8.40
CA VAL A 106 2.77 -7.02 -7.52
C VAL A 106 3.12 -5.60 -7.07
N CYS A 107 3.54 -5.48 -5.81
CA CYS A 107 4.05 -4.26 -5.20
C CYS A 107 5.42 -4.54 -4.56
N PRO A 108 6.53 -4.17 -5.22
CA PRO A 108 7.86 -4.29 -4.65
C PRO A 108 8.13 -3.18 -3.62
N VAL A 109 8.63 -3.57 -2.47
CA VAL A 109 9.00 -2.70 -1.35
C VAL A 109 10.41 -3.03 -0.92
N VAL A 110 11.20 -2.00 -0.59
CA VAL A 110 12.49 -2.16 0.08
C VAL A 110 12.32 -1.64 1.51
N GLU A 111 12.51 -2.51 2.48
CA GLU A 111 12.40 -2.19 3.91
C GLU A 111 13.66 -2.69 4.60
N ASP A 112 14.34 -1.81 5.34
CA ASP A 112 15.64 -2.10 5.98
C ASP A 112 16.71 -2.67 5.03
N GLY A 113 16.67 -2.22 3.77
CA GLY A 113 17.58 -2.70 2.72
C GLY A 113 17.21 -4.07 2.14
N VAL A 114 16.13 -4.70 2.61
CA VAL A 114 15.64 -6.00 2.15
C VAL A 114 14.50 -5.81 1.15
N GLY A 115 14.60 -6.45 0.00
CA GLY A 115 13.54 -6.46 -1.01
C GLY A 115 12.45 -7.48 -0.70
N VAL A 116 11.21 -7.01 -0.62
CA VAL A 116 10.00 -7.81 -0.42
C VAL A 116 9.00 -7.45 -1.52
N GLU A 117 8.36 -8.44 -2.13
CA GLU A 117 7.30 -8.24 -3.12
C GLU A 117 5.97 -8.73 -2.55
N ALA A 118 5.03 -7.80 -2.32
CA ALA A 118 3.65 -8.16 -2.07
C ALA A 118 2.99 -8.60 -3.38
N ARG A 119 2.16 -9.64 -3.33
CA ARG A 119 1.50 -10.21 -4.51
C ARG A 119 0.09 -10.67 -4.20
N ILE A 120 -0.85 -10.30 -5.06
CA ILE A 120 -2.24 -10.74 -4.99
C ILE A 120 -2.63 -11.36 -6.33
N TRP A 121 -3.25 -12.54 -6.29
CA TRP A 121 -3.70 -13.22 -7.49
C TRP A 121 -4.80 -12.41 -8.18
N ILE A 122 -4.72 -12.30 -9.50
CA ILE A 122 -5.65 -11.54 -10.35
C ILE A 122 -6.05 -12.31 -11.62
N GLY A 123 -5.76 -13.62 -11.68
CA GLY A 123 -6.03 -14.47 -12.85
C GLY A 123 -5.00 -14.33 -13.98
N GLU A 124 -4.83 -15.42 -14.74
CA GLU A 124 -3.97 -15.50 -15.92
C GLU A 124 -4.80 -15.48 -17.21
N HIS A 125 -4.29 -14.82 -18.26
CA HIS A 125 -5.03 -14.61 -19.51
C HIS A 125 -5.21 -15.91 -20.35
N ASP A 126 -4.38 -16.92 -20.10
CA ASP A 126 -4.16 -18.03 -21.03
C ASP A 126 -4.62 -19.40 -20.49
N GLY A 127 -5.26 -19.44 -19.31
CA GLY A 127 -5.57 -20.67 -18.56
C GLY A 127 -7.05 -20.93 -18.30
N TYR A 128 -7.43 -22.21 -18.24
CA TYR A 128 -8.70 -22.67 -17.67
C TYR A 128 -8.61 -22.45 -16.14
N ASP A 129 -8.99 -21.26 -15.69
CA ASP A 129 -8.82 -20.80 -14.31
C ASP A 129 -9.84 -21.46 -13.36
N ALA A 130 -9.38 -21.88 -12.18
CA ALA A 130 -10.20 -22.37 -11.07
C ALA A 130 -10.83 -21.22 -10.25
N TYR A 131 -10.27 -20.02 -10.38
CA TYR A 131 -10.74 -18.75 -9.84
C TYR A 131 -11.39 -17.95 -10.97
N GLY A 132 -12.46 -17.22 -10.64
CA GLY A 132 -13.12 -16.38 -11.63
C GLY A 132 -12.29 -15.15 -12.00
N THR A 133 -12.98 -14.15 -12.53
CA THR A 133 -12.47 -12.79 -12.73
C THR A 133 -12.36 -12.04 -11.39
N GLU A 134 -11.70 -12.63 -10.38
CA GLU A 134 -11.70 -12.16 -8.99
C GLU A 134 -10.30 -11.96 -8.41
N THR A 135 -10.20 -11.10 -7.39
CA THR A 135 -8.97 -11.00 -6.57
C THR A 135 -8.81 -12.26 -5.71
N GLY A 136 -7.60 -12.81 -5.65
CA GLY A 136 -7.29 -13.96 -4.78
C GLY A 136 -6.57 -13.55 -3.48
N PRO A 137 -5.90 -14.50 -2.81
CA PRO A 137 -5.18 -14.22 -1.56
C PRO A 137 -3.97 -13.31 -1.79
N LEU A 138 -3.71 -12.42 -0.82
CA LEU A 138 -2.50 -11.59 -0.75
C LEU A 138 -1.40 -12.37 -0.02
N GLY A 139 -0.18 -12.37 -0.55
CA GLY A 139 1.01 -12.90 0.12
C GLY A 139 2.26 -12.07 -0.18
N TRP A 140 3.39 -12.44 0.40
CA TRP A 140 4.67 -11.76 0.21
C TRP A 140 5.77 -12.75 -0.16
N THR A 141 6.72 -12.30 -0.96
CA THR A 141 7.91 -13.08 -1.33
C THR A 141 9.19 -12.26 -1.16
N ASP A 142 10.29 -12.93 -0.84
CA ASP A 142 11.63 -12.31 -0.91
C ASP A 142 12.12 -12.19 -2.37
N ALA A 143 13.32 -11.62 -2.54
CA ALA A 143 13.96 -11.44 -3.84
C ALA A 143 14.22 -12.75 -4.62
N SER A 144 14.27 -13.91 -3.93
CA SER A 144 14.39 -15.22 -4.57
C SER A 144 13.05 -15.81 -5.02
N GLY A 145 11.94 -15.17 -4.63
CA GLY A 145 10.58 -15.65 -4.87
C GLY A 145 10.07 -16.60 -3.79
N ARG A 146 10.81 -16.80 -2.69
CA ARG A 146 10.36 -17.62 -1.56
C ARG A 146 9.25 -16.89 -0.81
N ALA A 147 8.16 -17.60 -0.52
CA ALA A 147 7.06 -17.08 0.29
C ALA A 147 7.54 -16.72 1.70
N LEU A 148 7.10 -15.57 2.19
CA LEU A 148 7.36 -15.07 3.53
C LEU A 148 6.16 -15.35 4.43
N THR A 149 6.46 -15.70 5.68
CA THR A 149 5.47 -15.74 6.76
C THR A 149 5.19 -14.34 7.28
N ALA A 150 4.07 -14.15 7.97
CA ALA A 150 3.70 -12.88 8.56
C ALA A 150 4.83 -12.34 9.44
N ALA A 151 5.50 -13.18 10.23
CA ALA A 151 6.62 -12.77 11.08
C ALA A 151 7.82 -12.19 10.32
N GLU A 152 8.04 -12.58 9.07
CA GLU A 152 9.17 -12.14 8.23
C GLU A 152 8.88 -10.86 7.43
N VAL A 153 7.61 -10.50 7.24
CA VAL A 153 7.24 -9.28 6.52
C VAL A 153 7.49 -8.07 7.43
N GLY A 154 8.04 -6.97 6.92
CA GLY A 154 8.18 -5.74 7.70
C GLY A 154 6.87 -4.93 7.76
N ARG A 155 6.84 -3.82 8.52
CA ARG A 155 5.62 -3.00 8.69
C ARG A 155 5.26 -2.27 7.41
N VAL A 156 6.25 -1.77 6.67
CA VAL A 156 6.05 -1.04 5.42
C VAL A 156 5.58 -2.00 4.32
N ALA A 157 6.27 -3.12 4.14
CA ALA A 157 5.89 -4.13 3.14
C ALA A 157 4.49 -4.70 3.40
N TRP A 158 4.13 -4.90 4.67
CA TRP A 158 2.78 -5.29 5.07
C TRP A 158 1.74 -4.25 4.64
N SER A 159 1.95 -2.99 5.06
CA SER A 159 1.01 -1.90 4.80
C SER A 159 0.79 -1.67 3.30
N GLU A 160 1.86 -1.67 2.50
CA GLU A 160 1.76 -1.44 1.07
C GLU A 160 1.12 -2.59 0.31
N GLY A 161 1.36 -3.84 0.75
CA GLY A 161 0.66 -5.01 0.22
C GLY A 161 -0.85 -4.94 0.48
N MET A 162 -1.25 -4.62 1.71
CA MET A 162 -2.65 -4.44 2.08
C MET A 162 -3.30 -3.28 1.31
N ARG A 163 -2.60 -2.15 1.15
CA ARG A 163 -3.08 -1.01 0.36
C ARG A 163 -3.34 -1.39 -1.09
N MET A 164 -2.44 -2.15 -1.70
CA MET A 164 -2.64 -2.68 -3.06
C MET A 164 -3.89 -3.58 -3.12
N ALA A 165 -4.00 -4.55 -2.21
CA ALA A 165 -5.11 -5.49 -2.17
C ALA A 165 -6.46 -4.78 -1.96
N ALA A 166 -6.53 -3.86 -0.99
CA ALA A 166 -7.71 -3.05 -0.71
C ALA A 166 -8.12 -2.21 -1.93
N ALA A 167 -7.15 -1.51 -2.55
CA ALA A 167 -7.41 -0.68 -3.72
C ALA A 167 -7.92 -1.50 -4.90
N LEU A 168 -7.41 -2.71 -5.12
CA LEU A 168 -7.91 -3.61 -6.17
C LEU A 168 -9.33 -4.08 -5.84
N TYR A 169 -9.55 -4.61 -4.64
CA TYR A 169 -10.85 -5.11 -4.20
C TYR A 169 -11.95 -4.04 -4.20
N ALA A 170 -11.61 -2.78 -3.94
CA ALA A 170 -12.55 -1.66 -4.02
C ALA A 170 -13.12 -1.42 -5.44
N GLY A 171 -12.51 -1.98 -6.48
CA GLY A 171 -12.98 -1.87 -7.86
C GLY A 171 -13.87 -3.02 -8.33
N ARG A 172 -14.14 -4.01 -7.47
CA ARG A 172 -15.02 -5.14 -7.77
C ARG A 172 -16.42 -4.66 -8.14
N ASP A 173 -17.15 -5.49 -8.87
CA ASP A 173 -18.58 -5.30 -9.07
C ASP A 173 -19.29 -5.42 -7.72
N VAL A 174 -20.17 -4.46 -7.43
CA VAL A 174 -21.08 -4.52 -6.29
C VAL A 174 -22.44 -4.86 -6.89
N GLU A 175 -23.04 -5.98 -6.50
CA GLU A 175 -24.43 -6.24 -6.88
C GLU A 175 -25.29 -5.14 -6.24
N ASP A 176 -26.05 -4.40 -7.07
CA ASP A 176 -27.00 -3.42 -6.56
C ASP A 176 -28.02 -4.15 -5.67
N GLU A 177 -28.01 -3.90 -4.36
CA GLU A 177 -28.96 -4.45 -3.38
C GLU A 177 -30.42 -4.01 -3.60
N GLU A 178 -30.73 -3.34 -4.71
CA GLU A 178 -32.05 -2.81 -5.06
C GLU A 178 -33.01 -3.86 -5.66
N ARG A 179 -32.75 -5.16 -5.45
CA ARG A 179 -33.63 -6.28 -5.87
C ARG A 179 -34.15 -7.16 -4.73
N ALA A 180 -34.16 -6.64 -3.50
CA ALA A 180 -34.75 -7.35 -2.35
C ALA A 180 -35.59 -6.44 -1.41
N ALA A 181 -36.33 -5.48 -1.97
CA ALA A 181 -37.35 -4.71 -1.25
C ALA A 181 -38.69 -4.72 -1.99
#